data_AF-A0A0D0B4W9-F1
#
_entry.id   AF-A0A0D0B4W9-F1
#
_cell.length_a   1.000
_cell.length_b   1.000
_cell.length_c   1.000
_cell.angle_alpha   90.00
_cell.angle_beta   90.00
_cell.angle_gamma   90.00
#
_symmetry.space_group_name_H-M   'P 1'
#
loop_
_entity.id
_entity.type
_entity.pdbx_description
1 polymer ?
#
loop_
_entity_poly.entity_id
_entity_poly.type
_entity_poly.pdbx_seq_one_letter_code
_entity_poly.pdbx_strand_id
1 'polypeptide(L)' 'TSANHHWHVLYPSLHYTHPQCKMHAITLISASLDTNSWKQLSFPSPDVVVIQLSGPYGNCTVFN' A
#
# COMPACT_ATOMS: atom_id res chain seq x y z
N THR A 1 -21.39 0.72 -7.43
CA THR A 1 -19.94 0.46 -7.35
C THR A 1 -19.74 -0.99 -6.94
N SER A 2 -19.22 -1.84 -7.81
CA SER A 2 -18.87 -3.22 -7.43
C SER A 2 -17.51 -3.20 -6.74
N ALA A 3 -17.46 -3.63 -5.49
CA ALA A 3 -16.19 -3.84 -4.80
C ALA A 3 -15.52 -5.08 -5.39
N ASN A 4 -14.32 -4.94 -5.95
CA ASN A 4 -13.54 -6.09 -6.37
C ASN A 4 -12.80 -6.64 -5.15
N HIS A 5 -13.33 -7.71 -4.55
CA HIS A 5 -12.78 -8.34 -3.34
C HIS A 5 -11.41 -9.01 -3.56
N HIS A 6 -10.91 -9.10 -4.80
CA HIS A 6 -9.60 -9.66 -5.09
C HIS A 6 -8.43 -8.73 -4.73
N TRP A 7 -8.70 -7.48 -4.34
CA TRP A 7 -7.66 -6.48 -4.13
C TRP A 7 -7.85 -5.70 -2.83
N HIS A 8 -6.75 -5.53 -2.10
CA HIS A 8 -6.60 -4.49 -1.10
C HIS A 8 -6.03 -3.24 -1.78
N VAL A 9 -6.79 -2.14 -1.72
CA VAL A 9 -6.36 -0.85 -2.29
C VAL A 9 -5.58 -0.09 -1.23
N LEU A 10 -4.35 0.28 -1.56
CA LEU A 10 -3.52 1.14 -0.73
C LEU A 10 -3.32 2.50 -1.39
N TYR A 11 -3.56 3.54 -0.60
CA TYR A 11 -3.24 4.92 -0.92
C TYR A 11 -1.96 5.32 -0.20
N PRO A 12 -1.25 6.36 -0.67
CA PRO A 12 -0.12 6.96 0.02
C PRO A 12 -0.46 7.23 1.48
N SER A 13 0.49 7.05 2.41
CA SER A 13 0.21 7.16 3.84
C SER A 13 -0.30 8.55 4.25
N LEU A 14 0.04 9.58 3.46
CA LEU A 14 -0.45 10.94 3.65
C LEU A 14 -1.96 11.08 3.39
N HIS A 15 -2.61 10.11 2.72
CA HIS A 15 -4.07 10.07 2.51
C HIS A 15 -4.85 10.25 3.80
N TYR A 16 -4.36 9.65 4.88
CA TYR A 16 -5.06 9.66 6.15
C TYR A 16 -4.75 10.90 7.00
N THR A 17 -3.71 11.66 6.67
CA THR A 17 -3.25 12.81 7.47
C THR A 17 -3.45 14.15 6.78
N HIS A 18 -3.44 14.20 5.45
CA HIS A 18 -3.56 15.42 4.67
C HIS A 18 -4.59 15.26 3.54
N PRO A 19 -5.90 15.27 3.87
CA PRO A 19 -6.98 15.03 2.89
C PRO A 19 -7.06 16.08 1.78
N GLN A 20 -6.41 17.24 1.94
CA GLN A 20 -6.34 18.28 0.92
C GLN A 20 -5.21 18.06 -0.09
N CYS A 21 -4.30 17.12 0.17
CA CYS A 21 -3.20 16.80 -0.73
C CYS A 21 -3.71 15.89 -1.85
N LYS A 22 -3.49 16.29 -3.10
CA LYS A 22 -3.85 15.46 -4.26
C LYS A 22 -2.83 14.33 -4.38
N MET A 23 -3.34 13.11 -4.60
CA MET A 23 -2.52 11.90 -4.65
C MET A 23 -2.59 11.30 -6.04
N HIS A 24 -1.44 10.91 -6.57
CA HIS A 24 -1.33 10.39 -7.92
C HIS A 24 -0.93 8.91 -7.98
N ALA A 25 -0.64 8.28 -6.83
CA ALA A 25 -0.28 6.87 -6.74
C ALA A 25 -1.34 6.02 -6.03
N ILE A 26 -1.52 4.79 -6.52
CA ILE A 26 -2.28 3.73 -5.86
C ILE A 26 -1.50 2.41 -6.00
N THR A 27 -1.58 1.55 -4.99
CA THR A 27 -1.05 0.19 -5.06
C THR A 27 -2.17 -0.80 -4.77
N LEU A 28 -2.29 -1.83 -5.61
CA LEU A 28 -3.23 -2.92 -5.44
C LEU A 28 -2.47 -4.16 -4.96
N ILE A 29 -2.80 -4.64 -3.76
CA ILE A 29 -2.26 -5.90 -3.23
C ILE A 29 -3.30 -6.99 -3.42
N SER A 30 -2.89 -8.13 -3.99
CA SER A 30 -3.79 -9.28 -4.13
C SER A 30 -4.30 -9.72 -2.76
N ALA A 31 -5.62 -9.91 -2.63
CA ALA A 31 -6.25 -10.46 -1.44
C ALA A 31 -5.90 -11.95 -1.19
N SER A 32 -5.23 -12.60 -2.15
CA SER A 32 -4.67 -13.94 -1.96
C SER A 32 -3.37 -13.96 -1.12
N LEU A 33 -2.74 -12.81 -0.90
CA LEU A 33 -1.58 -12.68 -0.02
C LEU A 33 -2.03 -12.65 1.44
N ASP A 34 -1.31 -13.35 2.30
CA ASP A 34 -1.53 -13.28 3.75
C ASP A 34 -1.39 -11.82 4.21
N THR A 35 -2.41 -11.30 4.89
CA THR A 35 -2.40 -9.92 5.40
C THR A 35 -1.33 -9.69 6.47
N ASN A 36 -0.81 -10.76 7.08
CA ASN A 36 0.32 -10.70 8.00
C ASN A 36 1.68 -10.70 7.29
N SER A 37 1.74 -11.06 6.01
CA SER A 37 2.98 -11.12 5.25
C SER A 37 3.35 -9.80 4.57
N TRP A 38 2.58 -8.73 4.80
CA TRP A 38 2.90 -7.41 4.28
C TRP A 38 2.40 -6.29 5.19
N LYS A 39 3.05 -5.13 5.07
CA LYS A 39 2.60 -3.90 5.73
C LYS A 39 2.91 -2.68 4.87
N GLN A 40 2.07 -1.66 4.97
CA GLN A 40 2.40 -0.34 4.44
C GLN A 40 3.38 0.38 5.39
N LEU A 41 4.37 1.06 4.81
CA LEU A 41 5.28 1.93 5.55
C LEU A 41 4.90 3.40 5.31
N SER A 42 4.98 4.22 6.36
CA SER A 42 4.79 5.66 6.24
C SER A 42 5.90 6.28 5.41
N PHE A 43 5.53 7.12 4.44
CA PHE A 43 6.46 7.82 3.57
C PHE A 43 6.01 9.27 3.35
N PRO A 44 6.93 10.26 3.39
CA PRO A 44 6.59 11.68 3.30
C PRO A 44 6.39 12.14 1.84
N SER A 45 5.58 11.42 1.05
CA SER A 45 5.19 11.83 -0.30
C SER A 45 3.74 11.43 -0.60
N PRO A 46 2.95 12.31 -1.24
CA PRO A 46 1.58 12.02 -1.65
C PRO A 46 1.51 11.18 -2.93
N ASP A 47 2.67 10.90 -3.55
CA ASP A 47 2.78 10.22 -4.84
C ASP A 47 3.58 8.92 -4.73
N VAL A 48 3.85 8.46 -3.52
CA VAL A 48 4.60 7.22 -3.29
C VAL A 48 3.85 6.34 -2.31
N VAL A 49 3.68 5.06 -2.67
CA VAL A 49 3.18 4.03 -1.77
C VAL A 49 4.30 3.05 -1.49
N VAL A 50 4.67 2.93 -0.21
CA VAL A 50 5.71 2.00 0.23
C VAL A 50 5.08 0.81 0.94
N ILE A 51 5.40 -0.39 0.47
CA ILE A 51 5.01 -1.64 1.13
C ILE A 51 6.23 -2.48 1.44
N GLN A 52 6.18 -3.20 2.55
CA GLN A 52 7.18 -4.20 2.90
C GLN A 52 6.51 -5.56 2.97
N LEU A 53 6.98 -6.47 2.12
CA LEU A 53 6.65 -7.89 2.15
C LEU A 53 7.62 -8.60 3.09
N SER A 54 7.12 -9.51 3.92
CA SER A 54 7.89 -10.32 4.85
C SER A 54 7.73 -11.79 4.46
N GLY A 55 8.84 -12.52 4.36
CA GLY A 55 8.81 -13.95 4.04
C GLY A 55 10.05 -14.70 4.57
N PRO A 56 10.17 -16.00 4.24
CA PRO A 56 11.28 -16.84 4.70
C PRO A 56 12.67 -16.32 4.32
N TYR A 57 12.74 -15.52 3.25
CA TYR A 57 13.98 -14.95 2.71
C TYR A 57 14.24 -13.52 3.18
N GLY A 58 13.53 -13.07 4.22
CA GLY A 58 13.63 -11.73 4.77
C GLY A 58 12.58 -10.78 4.22
N ASN A 59 12.90 -9.48 4.27
CA ASN A 59 11.97 -8.42 3.93
C ASN A 59 12.29 -7.84 2.54
N CYS A 60 11.25 -7.67 1.72
CA CYS A 60 11.32 -7.00 0.43
C CYS A 60 10.49 -5.71 0.49
N THR A 61 11.12 -4.56 0.26
CA THR A 61 10.44 -3.26 0.27
C THR A 61 10.24 -2.79 -1.16
N VAL A 62 9.00 -2.44 -1.51
CA VAL A 62 8.60 -1.95 -2.84
C VAL A 62 8.21 -0.47 -2.71
N PHE A 63 8.74 0.34 -3.62
CA PHE A 63 8.39 1.75 -3.80
C PHE A 63 7.68 1.89 -5.14
N ASN A 64 6.41 2.27 -5.12
CA ASN A 64 5.60 2.62 -6.28
C ASN A 64 5.34 4.12 -6.28
#